data_AF-A0A353D0E4-F1
#
_entry.id   AF-A0A353D0E4-F1
#
_cell.length_a   1.000
_cell.length_b   1.000
_cell.length_c   1.000
_cell.angle_alpha   90.00
_cell.angle_beta   90.00
_cell.angle_gamma   90.00
#
_symmetry.space_group_name_H-M   'P 1'
#
loop_
_entity.id
_entity.type
_entity.pdbx_description
1 polymer ?
#
loop_
_entity_poly.entity_id
_entity_poly.type
_entity_poly.pdbx_seq_one_letter_code
_entity_poly.pdbx_strand_id
1 'polypeptide(L)'
;MRWSHFILLQCLLVMIAGGIVYFHKDRVVLIKSPPASLAQWYKPENKRQVWLHNMFKLRREMQAVRFYADNNDAKHLEKWVTLLSEHYQKIGEMVPEWQKKLDLEAIAGLQESASSQRYQDVSRALDDLGEGCKSCHAD
;
A
#
# COMPACT_ATOMS: atom_id res chain seq x y z
N MET A 1 -34.34 -48.10 10.22
CA MET A 1 -34.35 -46.72 10.77
C MET A 1 -33.01 -46.29 11.41
N ARG A 2 -32.30 -47.12 12.19
CA ARG A 2 -31.00 -46.71 12.79
C ARG A 2 -29.88 -46.43 11.77
N TRP A 3 -29.88 -47.14 10.64
CA TRP A 3 -28.81 -47.02 9.63
C TRP A 3 -28.95 -45.78 8.74
N SER A 4 -30.18 -45.36 8.45
CA SER A 4 -30.44 -44.09 7.73
C SER A 4 -30.03 -42.87 8.55
N HIS A 5 -30.23 -42.89 9.87
CA HIS A 5 -29.71 -41.85 10.77
C HIS A 5 -28.19 -41.84 10.84
N PHE A 6 -27.55 -43.02 10.84
CA PHE A 6 -26.10 -43.12 10.81
C PHE A 6 -25.52 -42.53 9.51
N ILE A 7 -26.10 -42.85 8.36
CA ILE A 7 -25.67 -42.30 7.06
C ILE A 7 -25.87 -40.78 7.02
N LEU A 8 -27.02 -40.28 7.45
CA LEU A 8 -27.29 -38.84 7.54
C LEU A 8 -26.28 -38.10 8.44
N LEU A 9 -25.93 -38.69 9.58
CA LEU A 9 -24.95 -38.12 10.51
C LEU A 9 -23.55 -38.03 9.88
N GLN A 10 -23.13 -39.06 9.13
CA GLN A 10 -21.85 -39.05 8.42
C GLN A 10 -21.83 -38.01 7.31
N CYS A 11 -22.91 -37.87 6.53
CA CYS A 11 -23.03 -36.82 5.51
C CYS A 11 -22.97 -35.41 6.13
N LEU A 12 -23.64 -35.21 7.27
CA LEU A 12 -23.59 -33.93 8.00
C LEU A 12 -22.17 -33.60 8.47
N LEU A 13 -21.45 -34.59 9.01
CA LEU A 13 -20.05 -34.44 9.44
C LEU A 13 -19.12 -34.04 8.29
N VAL A 14 -19.27 -34.69 7.12
CA VAL A 14 -18.47 -34.37 5.92
C VAL A 14 -18.79 -32.96 5.41
N MET A 15 -20.07 -32.56 5.40
CA MET A 15 -20.49 -31.21 5.02
C MET A 15 -19.90 -30.14 5.96
N ILE A 16 -19.92 -30.39 7.27
CA ILE A 16 -19.34 -29.48 8.26
C ILE A 16 -17.81 -29.37 8.06
N ALA A 17 -17.12 -30.50 7.91
CA ALA A 17 -15.68 -30.50 7.67
C ALA A 17 -15.30 -29.80 6.36
N GLY A 18 -16.05 -30.04 5.28
CA GLY A 18 -15.85 -29.37 3.99
C GLY A 18 -16.11 -27.86 4.07
N GLY A 19 -17.14 -27.44 4.81
CA GLY A 19 -17.42 -26.04 5.10
C GLY A 19 -16.29 -25.35 5.87
N ILE A 20 -15.79 -25.99 6.93
CA ILE A 20 -14.64 -25.48 7.71
C ILE A 20 -13.42 -25.28 6.81
N VAL A 21 -13.08 -26.27 5.98
CA VAL A 21 -11.94 -26.18 5.05
C VAL A 21 -12.16 -25.07 4.01
N TYR A 22 -13.38 -24.92 3.49
CA TYR A 22 -13.72 -23.85 2.54
C TYR A 22 -13.59 -22.46 3.17
N PHE A 23 -14.06 -22.27 4.41
CA PHE A 23 -13.92 -21.00 5.14
C PHE A 23 -12.46 -20.72 5.55
N HIS A 24 -11.60 -21.73 5.65
CA HIS A 24 -10.17 -21.61 5.95
C HIS A 24 -9.26 -21.60 4.70
N LYS A 25 -9.80 -21.53 3.48
CA LYS A 25 -8.99 -21.56 2.24
C LYS A 25 -8.07 -20.35 2.06
N ASP A 26 -8.30 -19.27 2.79
CA ASP A 26 -7.42 -18.11 2.80
C ASP A 26 -6.78 -17.97 4.18
N ARG A 27 -5.51 -17.56 4.20
CA ARG A 27 -4.65 -17.21 5.37
C ARG A 27 -3.51 -18.17 5.72
N VAL A 28 -2.93 -18.89 4.75
CA VAL A 28 -1.47 -19.09 4.85
C VAL A 28 -0.83 -17.76 4.45
N VAL A 29 -0.72 -16.84 5.42
CA VAL A 29 0.04 -15.60 5.23
C VAL A 29 1.51 -16.00 5.26
N LEU A 30 2.07 -16.26 4.09
CA LEU A 30 3.53 -16.31 3.92
C LEU A 30 4.04 -14.90 4.18
N ILE A 31 4.47 -14.64 5.41
CA ILE A 31 5.19 -13.42 5.76
C ILE A 31 6.56 -13.55 5.09
N LYS A 32 6.74 -12.89 3.93
CA LYS A 32 8.08 -12.84 3.34
C LYS A 32 8.93 -11.90 4.18
N SER A 33 10.22 -12.17 4.22
CA SER A 33 11.16 -11.20 4.76
C SER A 33 11.27 -10.02 3.80
N PRO A 34 11.30 -8.78 4.31
CA PRO A 34 11.55 -7.63 3.46
C PRO A 34 12.94 -7.73 2.80
N PRO A 35 13.18 -6.98 1.72
CA PRO A 35 14.47 -6.98 1.04
C PRO A 35 15.63 -6.65 2.00
N ALA A 36 16.78 -7.31 1.82
CA ALA A 36 17.94 -7.11 2.69
C ALA A 36 18.47 -5.67 2.64
N SER A 37 18.32 -4.99 1.50
CA SER A 37 18.67 -3.57 1.35
C SER A 37 17.92 -2.65 2.32
N LEU A 38 16.76 -3.06 2.83
CA LEU A 38 15.97 -2.27 3.78
C LEU A 38 16.67 -2.14 5.15
N ALA A 39 17.42 -3.17 5.57
CA ALA A 39 18.02 -3.25 6.91
C ALA A 39 18.95 -2.06 7.21
N GLN A 40 19.71 -1.58 6.21
CA GLN A 40 20.65 -0.46 6.35
C GLN A 40 19.99 0.88 6.73
N TRP A 41 18.66 0.96 6.70
CA TRP A 41 17.89 2.16 7.05
C TRP A 41 17.25 2.09 8.44
N TYR A 42 17.48 0.99 9.16
CA TYR A 42 17.01 0.72 10.52
C TYR A 42 18.17 0.54 11.48
N LYS A 43 17.87 0.52 12.78
CA LYS A 43 18.86 0.15 13.80
C LYS A 43 19.07 -1.38 13.77
N PRO A 44 20.29 -1.88 14.02
CA PRO A 44 21.49 -1.14 14.46
C PRO A 44 22.34 -0.49 13.34
N GLU A 45 22.15 -0.86 12.08
CA GLU A 45 22.99 -0.43 10.95
C GLU A 45 22.94 1.09 10.73
N ASN A 46 21.78 1.70 10.97
CA ASN A 46 21.56 3.13 10.94
C ASN A 46 21.22 3.69 12.32
N LYS A 47 21.98 4.70 12.76
CA LYS A 47 21.67 5.42 14.01
C LYS A 47 20.28 6.07 13.98
N ARG A 48 19.78 6.41 12.79
CA ARG A 48 18.50 7.06 12.54
C ARG A 48 17.58 6.09 11.77
N GLN A 49 16.30 6.05 12.09
CA GLN A 49 15.32 5.23 11.35
C GLN A 49 14.90 5.93 10.05
N VAL A 50 15.83 6.11 9.11
CA VAL A 50 15.65 6.99 7.94
C VAL A 50 14.48 6.53 7.07
N TRP A 51 14.34 5.21 6.86
CA TRP A 51 13.21 4.65 6.11
C TRP A 51 11.88 5.01 6.75
N LEU A 52 11.76 4.81 8.06
CA LEU A 52 10.53 5.10 8.79
C LEU A 52 10.16 6.58 8.71
N HIS A 53 11.15 7.49 8.78
CA HIS A 53 10.90 8.91 8.56
C HIS A 53 10.41 9.22 7.15
N ASN A 54 10.92 8.52 6.11
CA ASN A 54 10.43 8.68 4.74
C ASN A 54 8.96 8.23 4.63
N MET A 55 8.60 7.10 5.24
CA MET A 55 7.21 6.63 5.26
C MET A 55 6.26 7.61 5.97
N PHE A 56 6.69 8.21 7.08
CA PHE A 56 5.89 9.23 7.77
C PHE A 56 5.76 10.52 6.96
N LYS A 57 6.82 10.92 6.23
CA LYS A 57 6.77 12.05 5.30
C LYS A 57 5.73 11.81 4.21
N LEU A 58 5.80 10.68 3.52
CA LEU A 58 4.85 10.29 2.48
C LEU A 58 3.41 10.34 2.96
N ARG A 59 3.11 9.72 4.11
CA ARG A 59 1.77 9.76 4.70
C ARG A 59 1.28 11.18 4.97
N ARG A 60 2.13 12.07 5.49
CA ARG A 60 1.78 13.48 5.74
C ARG A 60 1.57 14.22 4.43
N GLU A 61 2.44 14.01 3.46
CA GLU A 61 2.37 14.66 2.16
C GLU A 61 1.11 14.26 1.40
N MET A 62 0.73 12.98 1.38
CA MET A 62 -0.55 12.54 0.82
C MET A 62 -1.74 13.27 1.46
N GLN A 63 -1.78 13.36 2.78
CA GLN A 63 -2.85 14.09 3.48
C GLN A 63 -2.86 15.58 3.14
N ALA A 64 -1.69 16.20 3.00
CA ALA A 64 -1.57 17.60 2.62
C ALA A 64 -2.05 17.81 1.17
N VAL A 65 -1.64 16.96 0.22
CA VAL A 65 -2.10 17.00 -1.17
C VAL A 65 -3.63 16.94 -1.23
N ARG A 66 -4.25 15.97 -0.54
CA ARG A 66 -5.71 15.85 -0.42
C ARG A 66 -6.32 17.16 0.10
N PHE A 67 -5.82 17.64 1.23
CA PHE A 67 -6.34 18.84 1.88
C PHE A 67 -6.29 20.07 0.96
N TYR A 68 -5.14 20.33 0.31
CA TYR A 68 -5.00 21.52 -0.52
C TYR A 68 -5.71 21.40 -1.88
N ALA A 69 -5.88 20.18 -2.40
CA ALA A 69 -6.75 19.94 -3.54
C ALA A 69 -8.22 20.25 -3.20
N ASP A 70 -8.72 19.74 -2.07
CA ASP A 70 -10.09 19.97 -1.62
C ASP A 70 -10.38 21.46 -1.32
N ASN A 71 -9.35 22.26 -1.01
CA ASN A 71 -9.43 23.70 -0.75
C ASN A 71 -9.03 24.58 -1.94
N ASN A 72 -8.77 24.01 -3.12
CA ASN A 72 -8.33 24.73 -4.33
C ASN A 72 -7.09 25.65 -4.13
N ASP A 73 -6.19 25.30 -3.20
CA ASP A 73 -4.99 26.09 -2.89
C ASP A 73 -3.83 25.62 -3.77
N ALA A 74 -3.68 26.23 -4.94
CA ALA A 74 -2.67 25.85 -5.92
C ALA A 74 -1.24 25.92 -5.37
N LYS A 75 -0.90 26.98 -4.63
CA LYS A 75 0.46 27.23 -4.14
C LYS A 75 0.91 26.14 -3.17
N HIS A 76 0.06 25.79 -2.20
CA HIS A 76 0.40 24.74 -1.25
C HIS A 76 0.29 23.36 -1.89
N LEU A 77 -0.68 23.15 -2.79
CA LEU A 77 -0.80 21.90 -3.53
C LEU A 77 0.47 21.57 -4.31
N GLU A 78 0.99 22.51 -5.11
CA GLU A 78 2.24 22.31 -5.87
C GLU A 78 3.42 21.95 -4.97
N LYS A 79 3.57 22.67 -3.84
CA LYS A 79 4.61 22.38 -2.86
C LYS A 79 4.51 20.95 -2.33
N TRP A 80 3.31 20.52 -1.92
CA TRP A 80 3.14 19.21 -1.28
C TRP A 80 3.21 18.06 -2.28
N VAL A 81 2.73 18.26 -3.51
CA VAL A 81 2.87 17.28 -4.60
C VAL A 81 4.34 17.12 -5.01
N THR A 82 5.12 18.20 -5.02
CA THR A 82 6.57 18.13 -5.27
C THR A 82 7.29 17.32 -4.20
N LEU A 83 7.01 17.59 -2.91
CA LEU A 83 7.59 16.84 -1.80
C LEU A 83 7.19 15.36 -1.81
N LEU A 84 5.92 15.07 -2.12
CA LEU A 84 5.44 13.71 -2.28
C LEU A 84 6.21 12.97 -3.38
N SER A 85 6.39 13.61 -4.53
CA SER A 85 7.11 13.02 -5.66
C SER A 85 8.58 12.71 -5.33
N GLU A 86 9.28 13.66 -4.68
CA GLU A 86 10.66 13.47 -4.22
C GLU A 86 10.78 12.27 -3.28
N HIS A 87 9.97 12.22 -2.21
CA HIS A 87 10.07 11.15 -1.23
C HIS A 87 9.55 9.80 -1.74
N TYR A 88 8.66 9.80 -2.74
CA TYR A 88 8.15 8.58 -3.37
C TYR A 88 9.24 7.93 -4.23
N GLN A 89 9.91 8.72 -5.08
CA GLN A 89 11.03 8.25 -5.89
C GLN A 89 12.19 7.74 -5.03
N LYS A 90 12.43 8.40 -3.89
CA LYS A 90 13.44 7.98 -2.90
C LYS A 90 13.23 6.55 -2.38
N ILE A 91 12.02 5.99 -2.44
CA ILE A 91 11.80 4.59 -2.08
C ILE A 91 12.71 3.66 -2.89
N GLY A 92 12.81 3.88 -4.20
CA GLY A 92 13.58 3.03 -5.09
C GLY A 92 15.09 3.21 -4.93
N GLU A 93 15.53 4.39 -4.52
CA GLU A 93 16.93 4.62 -4.11
C GLU A 93 17.26 3.88 -2.82
N MET A 94 16.33 3.86 -1.86
CA MET A 94 16.53 3.21 -0.56
C MET A 94 16.41 1.69 -0.65
N VAL A 95 15.47 1.19 -1.46
CA VAL A 95 15.18 -0.23 -1.64
C VAL A 95 15.07 -0.51 -3.15
N PRO A 96 16.21 -0.74 -3.82
CA PRO A 96 16.26 -0.94 -5.28
C PRO A 96 15.36 -2.07 -5.79
N GLU A 97 15.12 -3.10 -4.96
CA GLU A 97 14.22 -4.22 -5.24
C GLU A 97 12.77 -3.77 -5.47
N TRP A 98 12.38 -2.62 -4.90
CA TRP A 98 11.04 -2.04 -5.05
C TRP A 98 10.97 -0.96 -6.12
N GLN A 99 12.07 -0.57 -6.77
CA GLN A 99 12.06 0.43 -7.85
C GLN A 99 11.04 0.09 -8.95
N LYS A 100 10.93 -1.20 -9.31
CA LYS A 100 9.99 -1.69 -10.33
C LYS A 100 8.54 -1.77 -9.85
N LYS A 101 8.30 -1.62 -8.55
CA LYS A 101 6.97 -1.60 -7.95
C LYS A 101 6.43 -0.17 -7.81
N LEU A 102 7.29 0.84 -7.96
CA LEU A 102 6.88 2.23 -7.93
C LEU A 102 6.13 2.59 -9.21
N ASP A 103 4.99 3.23 -9.03
CA ASP A 103 4.20 3.78 -10.12
C ASP A 103 4.66 5.21 -10.42
N LEU A 104 5.74 5.29 -11.20
CA LEU A 104 6.33 6.57 -11.60
C LEU A 104 5.45 7.34 -12.60
N GLU A 105 4.54 6.65 -13.29
CA GLU A 105 3.59 7.29 -14.19
C GLU A 105 2.46 7.95 -13.39
N ALA A 106 1.93 7.28 -12.36
CA ALA A 106 0.93 7.86 -11.48
C ALA A 106 1.42 9.11 -10.75
N ILE A 107 2.66 9.09 -10.22
CA ILE A 107 3.21 10.28 -9.54
C ILE A 107 3.43 11.45 -10.53
N ALA A 108 3.86 11.18 -11.76
CA ALA A 108 3.99 12.19 -12.80
C ALA A 108 2.62 12.77 -13.20
N GLY A 109 1.61 11.91 -13.34
CA GLY A 109 0.22 12.32 -13.61
C GLY A 109 -0.38 13.15 -12.48
N LEU A 110 -0.03 12.86 -11.22
CA LEU A 110 -0.41 13.67 -10.06
C LEU A 110 0.22 15.08 -10.12
N GLN A 111 1.51 15.17 -10.46
CA GLN A 111 2.20 16.45 -10.65
C GLN A 111 1.57 17.28 -11.76
N GLU A 112 1.25 16.66 -12.90
CA GLU A 112 0.62 17.33 -14.03
C GLU A 112 -0.81 17.79 -13.73
N SER A 113 -1.57 17.00 -12.96
CA SER A 113 -2.91 17.39 -12.53
C SER A 113 -2.87 18.57 -11.55
N ALA A 114 -1.85 18.63 -10.69
CA ALA A 114 -1.63 19.73 -9.76
C ALA A 114 -1.23 21.03 -10.48
N SER A 115 -0.26 20.97 -11.41
CA SER A 115 0.19 22.13 -12.20
C SER A 115 -0.93 22.70 -13.09
N SER A 116 -1.78 21.83 -13.62
CA SER A 116 -2.96 22.21 -14.41
C SER A 116 -4.17 22.60 -13.56
N GLN A 117 -4.04 22.66 -12.23
CA GLN A 117 -5.13 22.98 -11.28
C GLN A 117 -6.38 22.08 -11.44
N ARG A 118 -6.20 20.83 -11.89
CA ARG A 118 -7.27 19.84 -12.05
C ARG A 118 -7.53 19.14 -10.71
N TYR A 119 -8.07 19.87 -9.74
CA TYR A 119 -8.19 19.42 -8.33
C TYR A 119 -8.90 18.06 -8.15
N GLN A 120 -9.96 17.78 -8.91
CA GLN A 120 -10.63 16.47 -8.85
C GLN A 120 -9.77 15.32 -9.41
N ASP A 121 -8.98 15.60 -10.44
CA ASP A 121 -8.04 14.62 -11.01
C ASP A 121 -6.90 14.35 -10.02
N VAL A 122 -6.45 15.36 -9.29
CA VAL A 122 -5.46 15.20 -8.20
C VAL A 122 -5.97 14.24 -7.13
N SER A 123 -7.20 14.43 -6.65
CA SER A 123 -7.75 13.55 -5.61
C SER A 123 -7.90 12.11 -6.09
N ARG A 124 -8.33 11.89 -7.35
CA ARG A 124 -8.38 10.54 -7.96
C ARG A 124 -6.99 9.92 -8.10
N ALA A 125 -6.04 10.65 -8.68
CA ALA A 125 -4.67 10.16 -8.85
C ALA A 125 -3.97 9.86 -7.52
N LEU A 126 -4.28 10.63 -6.47
CA LEU A 126 -3.77 10.37 -5.12
C LEU A 126 -4.31 9.06 -4.53
N ASP A 127 -5.60 8.77 -4.76
CA ASP A 127 -6.23 7.51 -4.31
C ASP A 127 -5.61 6.31 -5.05
N ASP A 128 -5.41 6.42 -6.37
CA ASP A 128 -4.74 5.40 -7.19
C ASP A 128 -3.29 5.15 -6.75
N LEU A 129 -2.53 6.22 -6.48
CA LEU A 129 -1.17 6.12 -5.92
C LEU A 129 -1.17 5.41 -4.55
N GLY A 130 -2.20 5.64 -3.74
CA GLY A 130 -2.41 4.97 -2.46
C GLY A 130 -2.58 3.46 -2.59
N GLU A 131 -3.26 2.99 -3.63
CA GLU A 131 -3.36 1.56 -3.97
C GLU A 131 -1.99 1.00 -4.38
N GLY A 132 -1.21 1.75 -5.15
CA GLY A 132 0.17 1.38 -5.52
C GLY A 132 1.09 1.13 -4.32
N CYS A 133 0.93 1.89 -3.22
CA CYS A 133 1.67 1.70 -1.98
C CYS A 133 1.49 0.28 -1.38
N LYS A 134 0.35 -0.37 -1.63
CA LYS A 134 0.06 -1.71 -1.10
C LYS A 134 0.97 -2.78 -1.69
N SER A 135 1.49 -2.58 -2.90
CA SER A 135 2.36 -3.57 -3.58
C SER A 135 3.68 -3.83 -2.84
N CYS A 136 4.23 -2.82 -2.17
CA CYS A 136 5.41 -2.95 -1.31
C CYS A 136 5.05 -3.36 0.11
N HIS A 137 3.89 -2.94 0.63
CA HIS A 137 3.44 -3.28 1.98
C HIS A 137 2.91 -4.72 2.12
N ALA A 138 2.52 -5.34 1.02
CA ALA A 138 2.05 -6.72 0.96
C ALA A 138 3.15 -7.71 0.52
N ASP A 139 4.37 -7.23 0.27
CA ASP A 139 5.52 -8.08 -0.06
C ASP A 139 6.12 -8.71 1.17
#